data_AF-A0A2E0GAZ6-F1
#
_entry.id   AF-A0A2E0GAZ6-F1
#
_cell.length_a   1.000
_cell.length_b   1.000
_cell.length_c   1.000
_cell.angle_alpha   90.00
_cell.angle_beta   90.00
_cell.angle_gamma   90.00
#
_symmetry.space_group_name_H-M   'P 1'
#
loop_
_entity.id
_entity.type
_entity.pdbx_description
1 polymer ?
#
loop_
_entity_poly.entity_id
_entity_poly.type
_entity_poly.pdbx_seq_one_letter_code
_entity_poly.pdbx_strand_id
1 'polypeptide(L)'
;GQMPRNVKLWSSWNYTRKVKTDSMKLSMTYWLNSIQKLNTETNFFLTLNPEKKISDREMHKEIIFTHPIFNLNNKEIKKQILERQGQNNIWVCGSFLGYGFHEDGIQSGLLVAENITKEDRPWTIEKSWNRIAV
;
A
#
# COMPACT_ATOMS: atom_id res chain seq x y z
N GLY A 1 12.67 13.50 17.94
CA GLY A 1 11.36 12.90 17.66
C GLY A 1 11.13 12.84 16.16
N GLN A 2 10.19 11.99 15.74
CA GLN A 2 9.79 11.79 14.34
C GLN A 2 8.73 12.81 13.87
N MET A 3 8.32 13.72 14.76
CA MET A 3 7.33 14.77 14.55
C MET A 3 7.99 16.15 14.58
N PRO A 4 7.37 17.19 13.98
CA PRO A 4 7.83 18.56 14.12
C PRO A 4 7.97 18.98 15.59
N ARG A 5 9.01 19.77 15.91
CA ARG A 5 9.22 20.29 17.27
C ARG A 5 8.06 21.20 17.72
N ASN A 6 7.49 21.96 16.79
CA ASN A 6 6.32 22.79 17.05
C ASN A 6 5.05 21.96 16.88
N VAL A 7 4.35 21.70 17.99
CA VAL A 7 3.11 20.91 18.02
C VAL A 7 2.01 21.53 17.17
N LYS A 8 2.01 22.86 16.98
CA LYS A 8 1.03 23.54 16.10
C LYS A 8 1.18 23.15 14.62
N LEU A 9 2.31 22.59 14.23
CA LEU A 9 2.56 22.11 12.87
C LEU A 9 2.25 20.62 12.70
N TRP A 10 1.75 19.94 13.74
CA TRP A 10 1.39 18.54 13.63
C TRP A 10 0.20 18.39 12.71
N SER A 11 0.42 17.59 11.67
CA SER A 11 -0.65 17.11 10.80
C SER A 11 -0.91 15.64 11.09
N SER A 12 -2.01 15.10 10.55
CA SER A 12 -2.20 13.64 10.54
C SER A 12 -1.00 12.93 9.94
N TRP A 13 -0.43 13.46 8.86
CA TRP A 13 0.71 12.89 8.14
C TRP A 13 1.82 13.94 8.07
N ASN A 14 3.04 13.60 8.51
CA ASN A 14 4.17 14.53 8.58
C ASN A 14 5.33 13.96 7.76
N TYR A 15 5.67 14.69 6.71
CA TYR A 15 6.76 14.36 5.81
C TYR A 15 8.04 15.10 6.22
N THR A 16 9.16 14.38 6.30
CA THR A 16 10.47 14.98 6.53
C THR A 16 11.51 14.43 5.57
N ARG A 17 12.39 15.33 5.11
CA ARG A 17 13.50 15.03 4.20
C ARG A 17 14.72 15.87 4.60
N LYS A 18 15.90 15.25 4.63
CA LYS A 18 17.16 16.00 4.68
C LYS A 18 17.56 16.47 3.29
N VAL A 19 17.86 17.76 3.20
CA VAL A 19 18.26 18.42 1.94
C VAL A 19 19.76 18.22 1.63
N LYS A 20 20.57 17.85 2.64
CA LYS A 20 22.05 17.90 2.57
C LYS A 20 22.75 16.58 2.20
N THR A 21 22.02 15.51 1.90
CA THR A 21 22.61 14.22 1.53
C THR A 21 22.07 13.78 0.18
N ASP A 22 22.94 13.32 -0.72
CA ASP A 22 22.59 12.72 -2.02
C ASP A 22 21.68 11.48 -1.87
N SER A 23 21.61 10.91 -0.67
CA SER A 23 20.60 9.91 -0.34
C SER A 23 19.22 10.57 -0.15
N MET A 24 18.29 10.31 -1.06
CA MET A 24 16.86 10.63 -0.93
C MET A 24 16.17 9.80 0.17
N LYS A 25 16.65 9.87 1.41
CA LYS A 25 16.00 9.21 2.54
C LYS A 25 14.81 10.06 3.01
N LEU A 26 13.64 9.51 2.80
CA LEU A 26 12.34 10.09 3.14
C LEU A 26 11.82 9.40 4.39
N SER A 27 11.39 10.19 5.37
CA SER A 27 10.75 9.69 6.59
C SER A 27 9.34 10.26 6.67
N MET A 28 8.35 9.37 6.83
CA MET A 28 6.94 9.74 6.94
C MET A 28 6.42 9.30 8.31
N THR A 29 5.80 10.20 9.06
CA THR A 29 5.19 9.88 10.36
C THR A 29 3.70 10.16 10.36
N TYR A 30 2.92 9.14 10.67
CA TYR A 30 1.48 9.21 10.87
C TYR A 30 1.18 9.41 12.35
N TRP A 31 0.37 10.41 12.67
CA TRP A 31 -0.22 10.61 13.99
C TRP A 31 -1.55 9.85 14.06
N LEU A 32 -1.52 8.65 14.63
CA LEU A 32 -2.64 7.72 14.59
C LEU A 32 -3.86 8.25 15.35
N ASN A 33 -3.66 9.01 16.44
CA ASN A 33 -4.76 9.62 17.17
C ASN A 33 -5.56 10.59 16.30
N SER A 34 -4.89 11.36 15.43
CA SER A 34 -5.57 12.28 14.53
C SER A 34 -6.31 11.55 13.41
N ILE A 35 -5.69 10.51 12.83
CA ILE A 35 -6.27 9.75 11.71
C ILE A 35 -7.46 8.90 12.17
N GLN A 36 -7.32 8.21 13.30
CA GLN A 36 -8.28 7.22 13.79
C GLN A 36 -9.19 7.77 14.90
N LYS A 37 -8.97 9.00 15.37
CA LYS A 37 -9.70 9.62 16.49
C LYS A 37 -9.66 8.76 17.76
N LEU A 38 -8.46 8.30 18.13
CA LEU A 38 -8.27 7.43 19.30
C LEU A 38 -8.65 8.17 20.59
N ASN A 39 -9.48 7.53 21.42
CA ASN A 39 -9.91 8.09 22.71
C ASN A 39 -8.87 7.84 23.81
N THR A 40 -7.75 8.57 23.74
CA THR A 40 -6.64 8.44 24.69
C THR A 40 -5.76 9.68 24.66
N GLU A 41 -5.19 10.03 25.81
CA GLU A 41 -4.20 11.10 25.95
C GLU A 41 -2.81 10.69 25.44
N THR A 42 -2.57 9.37 25.30
CA THR A 42 -1.30 8.85 24.79
C THR A 42 -1.22 9.01 23.28
N ASN A 43 -0.18 9.68 22.78
CA ASN A 43 0.03 9.83 21.35
C ASN A 43 0.70 8.58 20.75
N PHE A 44 0.07 8.02 19.73
CA PHE A 44 0.57 6.91 18.94
C PHE A 44 1.02 7.37 17.57
N PHE A 45 2.21 6.90 17.17
CA PHE A 45 2.82 7.25 15.90
C PHE A 45 3.21 5.99 15.13
N LEU A 46 3.04 6.05 13.81
CA LEU A 46 3.61 5.09 12.88
C LEU A 46 4.59 5.83 11.99
N THR A 47 5.87 5.44 12.00
CA THR A 47 6.89 6.07 11.15
C THR A 47 7.39 5.07 10.12
N LEU A 48 7.32 5.46 8.85
CA LEU A 48 7.91 4.75 7.73
C LEU A 48 9.31 5.30 7.46
N ASN A 49 10.28 4.40 7.36
CA ASN A 49 11.68 4.71 7.04
C ASN A 49 12.25 5.83 7.94
N PRO A 50 12.22 5.65 9.28
CA PRO A 50 12.59 6.70 10.22
C PRO A 50 14.02 7.17 9.98
N GLU A 51 14.20 8.49 9.91
CA GLU A 51 15.52 9.07 9.68
C GLU A 51 16.49 8.82 10.85
N LYS A 52 15.95 8.88 12.07
CA LYS A 52 16.67 8.56 13.31
C LYS A 52 16.09 7.29 13.88
N LYS A 53 16.95 6.39 14.38
CA LYS A 53 16.50 5.18 15.09
C LYS A 53 15.54 5.57 16.22
N ILE A 54 14.38 4.92 16.27
CA ILE A 54 13.41 5.05 17.36
C ILE A 54 13.93 4.19 18.53
N SER A 55 13.85 4.70 19.75
CA SER A 55 14.28 3.93 20.92
C SER A 55 13.43 2.69 21.10
N ASP A 56 14.04 1.56 21.46
CA ASP A 56 13.32 0.30 21.71
C ASP A 56 12.30 0.44 22.87
N ARG A 57 12.47 1.44 23.75
CA ARG A 57 11.52 1.77 24.83
C ARG A 57 10.25 2.48 24.33
N GLU A 58 10.33 3.16 23.19
CA GLU A 58 9.23 3.90 22.58
C GLU A 58 8.58 3.10 21.43
N MET A 59 9.17 1.97 21.04
CA MET A 59 8.74 1.16 19.92
C MET A 59 7.77 0.07 20.38
N HIS A 60 6.52 0.15 19.92
CA HIS A 60 5.53 -0.91 20.18
C HIS A 60 5.72 -2.12 19.26
N LYS A 61 6.04 -1.88 17.98
CA LYS A 61 6.20 -2.92 16.97
C LYS A 61 7.00 -2.38 15.79
N GLU A 62 7.90 -3.20 15.26
CA GLU A 62 8.54 -2.99 13.97
C GLU A 62 8.03 -4.03 12.97
N ILE A 63 7.73 -3.60 11.75
CA ILE A 63 7.31 -4.49 10.68
C ILE A 63 8.07 -4.09 9.42
N ILE A 64 8.71 -5.08 8.80
CA ILE A 64 9.43 -4.90 7.55
C ILE A 64 8.48 -5.26 6.41
N PHE A 65 8.22 -4.29 5.53
CA PHE A 65 7.42 -4.47 4.33
C PHE A 65 8.25 -4.15 3.09
N THR A 66 8.09 -4.94 2.03
CA THR A 66 8.64 -4.65 0.71
C THR A 66 7.55 -4.03 -0.15
N HIS A 67 7.87 -2.93 -0.84
CA HIS A 67 6.96 -2.31 -1.80
C HIS A 67 7.34 -2.71 -3.23
N PRO A 68 6.40 -3.19 -4.05
CA PRO A 68 6.65 -3.48 -5.45
C PRO A 68 6.98 -2.20 -6.21
N ILE A 69 7.99 -2.26 -7.07
CA ILE A 69 8.36 -1.15 -7.95
C ILE A 69 7.58 -1.31 -9.26
N PHE A 70 6.65 -0.40 -9.51
CA PHE A 70 5.90 -0.34 -10.76
C PHE A 70 6.64 0.51 -11.78
N ASN A 71 7.06 -0.10 -12.90
CA ASN A 71 7.64 0.60 -14.05
C ASN A 71 6.90 0.22 -15.35
N LEU A 72 7.22 0.89 -16.45
CA LEU A 72 6.58 0.65 -17.75
C LEU A 72 6.81 -0.78 -18.27
N ASN A 73 7.94 -1.41 -17.92
CA ASN A 73 8.26 -2.79 -18.32
C ASN A 73 7.29 -3.81 -17.68
N ASN A 74 6.62 -3.45 -16.59
CA ASN A 74 5.68 -4.35 -15.91
C ASN A 74 4.37 -4.55 -16.69
N LYS A 75 4.06 -3.72 -17.70
CA LYS A 75 2.81 -3.84 -18.45
C LYS A 75 2.73 -5.14 -19.25
N GLU A 76 3.79 -5.46 -19.98
CA GLU A 76 3.82 -6.67 -20.81
C GLU A 76 3.80 -7.95 -19.96
N ILE A 77 4.50 -7.94 -18.83
CA ILE A 77 4.50 -9.05 -17.87
C ILE A 77 3.08 -9.31 -17.34
N LYS A 78 2.34 -8.25 -16.97
CA LYS A 78 0.95 -8.41 -16.51
C LYS A 78 0.06 -9.02 -17.58
N LYS A 79 0.20 -8.59 -18.84
CA LYS A 79 -0.54 -9.14 -19.97
C LYS A 79 -0.26 -10.63 -20.15
N GLN A 80 1.00 -11.03 -20.14
CA GLN A 80 1.40 -12.43 -20.24
C GLN A 80 0.86 -13.28 -19.08
N ILE A 81 0.80 -12.75 -17.86
CA ILE A 81 0.19 -13.45 -16.73
C ILE A 81 -1.30 -13.68 -16.98
N LEU A 82 -2.02 -12.68 -17.49
CA LEU A 82 -3.46 -12.79 -17.78
C LEU A 82 -3.75 -13.78 -18.90
N GLU A 83 -2.95 -13.79 -19.97
CA GLU A 83 -3.08 -14.75 -21.08
C GLU A 83 -2.84 -16.21 -20.66
N ARG A 84 -2.13 -16.42 -19.54
CA ARG A 84 -1.79 -17.75 -19.02
C ARG A 84 -2.71 -18.23 -17.89
N GLN A 85 -3.74 -17.47 -17.53
CA GLN A 85 -4.69 -17.88 -16.49
C GLN A 85 -5.34 -19.22 -16.82
N GLY A 86 -5.34 -20.13 -15.85
CA GLY A 86 -5.94 -21.46 -15.99
C GLY A 86 -5.07 -22.49 -16.72
N GLN A 87 -3.93 -22.11 -17.28
CA GLN A 87 -2.98 -23.08 -17.83
C GLN A 87 -2.48 -23.99 -16.70
N ASN A 88 -2.52 -25.30 -16.93
CA ASN A 88 -2.15 -26.32 -15.94
C ASN A 88 -2.89 -26.19 -14.59
N ASN A 89 -4.14 -25.69 -14.61
CA ASN A 89 -4.93 -25.39 -13.41
C ASN A 89 -4.30 -24.37 -12.46
N ILE A 90 -3.41 -23.51 -12.97
CA ILE A 90 -2.77 -22.45 -12.19
C ILE A 90 -3.48 -21.12 -12.45
N TRP A 91 -3.80 -20.42 -11.37
CA TRP A 91 -4.43 -19.12 -11.40
C TRP A 91 -3.69 -18.16 -10.46
N VAL A 92 -3.51 -16.92 -10.90
CA VAL A 92 -2.73 -15.92 -10.15
C VAL A 92 -3.56 -14.65 -9.99
N CYS A 93 -3.69 -14.14 -8.77
CA CYS A 93 -4.28 -12.84 -8.48
C CYS A 93 -3.44 -12.06 -7.47
N GLY A 94 -3.63 -10.76 -7.41
CA GLY A 94 -2.90 -9.87 -6.51
C GLY A 94 -2.83 -8.43 -7.03
N SER A 95 -2.52 -7.51 -6.12
CA SER A 95 -2.46 -6.07 -6.44
C SER A 95 -1.45 -5.72 -7.52
N PHE A 96 -0.43 -6.57 -7.72
CA PHE A 96 0.58 -6.42 -8.76
C PHE A 96 0.04 -6.55 -10.20
N LEU A 97 -1.17 -7.09 -10.39
CA LEU A 97 -1.84 -7.14 -11.69
C LEU A 97 -2.52 -5.81 -12.08
N GLY A 98 -2.64 -4.86 -11.16
CA GLY A 98 -3.06 -3.48 -11.40
C GLY A 98 -1.95 -2.48 -11.02
N TYR A 99 -2.28 -1.48 -10.22
CA TYR A 99 -1.35 -0.42 -9.79
C TYR A 99 -0.80 -0.61 -8.37
N GLY A 100 -1.01 -1.78 -7.77
CA GLY A 100 -0.50 -2.11 -6.43
C GLY A 100 -1.40 -1.72 -5.26
N PHE A 101 -2.61 -1.23 -5.52
CA PHE A 101 -3.56 -0.86 -4.46
C PHE A 101 -4.43 -2.05 -4.04
N HIS A 102 -5.10 -1.92 -2.90
CA HIS A 102 -6.03 -2.94 -2.38
C HIS A 102 -7.14 -3.27 -3.38
N GLU A 103 -7.69 -2.26 -4.05
CA GLU A 103 -8.71 -2.44 -5.09
C GLU A 103 -8.23 -3.34 -6.24
N ASP A 104 -6.97 -3.21 -6.65
CA ASP A 104 -6.39 -4.04 -7.70
C ASP A 104 -6.29 -5.52 -7.26
N GLY A 105 -6.01 -5.74 -5.98
CA GLY A 105 -6.03 -7.08 -5.37
C GLY A 105 -7.43 -7.70 -5.37
N ILE A 106 -8.45 -6.91 -4.99
CA ILE A 106 -9.84 -7.36 -4.99
C ILE A 106 -10.31 -7.65 -6.41
N GLN A 107 -10.07 -6.74 -7.36
CA GLN A 107 -10.50 -6.92 -8.74
C GLN A 107 -9.84 -8.12 -9.42
N SER A 108 -8.54 -8.33 -9.21
CA SER A 108 -7.86 -9.51 -9.77
C SER A 108 -8.33 -10.81 -9.12
N GLY A 109 -8.63 -10.80 -7.82
CA GLY A 109 -9.20 -11.95 -7.12
C GLY A 109 -10.58 -12.31 -7.66
N LEU A 110 -11.46 -11.32 -7.84
CA LEU A 110 -12.78 -11.51 -8.44
C LEU A 110 -12.66 -12.04 -9.86
N LEU A 111 -11.80 -11.47 -10.70
CA LEU A 111 -11.56 -11.94 -12.07
C LEU A 111 -11.17 -13.43 -12.10
N VAL A 112 -10.28 -13.86 -11.20
CA VAL A 112 -9.89 -15.27 -11.11
C VAL A 112 -11.05 -16.14 -10.62
N ALA A 113 -11.76 -15.71 -9.58
CA ALA A 113 -12.88 -16.45 -9.02
C ALA A 113 -14.02 -16.65 -10.02
N GLU A 114 -14.42 -15.60 -10.74
CA GLU A 114 -15.45 -15.63 -11.78
C GLU A 114 -15.02 -16.54 -12.94
N ASN A 115 -13.75 -16.51 -13.33
CA ASN A 115 -13.22 -17.39 -14.38
C ASN A 115 -13.18 -18.88 -13.97
N ILE A 116 -12.93 -19.18 -12.70
CA ILE A 116 -12.90 -20.56 -12.18
C ILE A 116 -14.33 -21.09 -12.03
N THR A 117 -15.19 -20.33 -11.37
CA THR A 117 -16.55 -20.75 -10.98
C THR A 117 -17.56 -20.65 -12.12
N LYS A 118 -17.30 -19.79 -13.10
CA LYS A 118 -18.27 -19.38 -14.13
C LYS A 118 -19.51 -18.69 -13.53
N GLU A 119 -19.39 -18.14 -12.33
CA GLU A 119 -20.41 -17.35 -11.65
C GLU A 119 -19.97 -15.90 -11.60
N ASP A 120 -20.92 -14.98 -11.81
CA ASP A 120 -20.68 -13.55 -11.65
C ASP A 120 -20.75 -13.16 -10.17
N ARG A 121 -20.03 -12.09 -9.78
CA ARG A 121 -20.15 -11.52 -8.43
C ARG A 121 -21.62 -11.11 -8.14
N PRO A 122 -22.10 -11.22 -6.88
CA PRO A 122 -23.52 -11.05 -6.56
C PRO A 122 -24.00 -9.58 -6.52
N TRP A 123 -23.20 -8.62 -7.01
CA TRP A 123 -23.54 -7.20 -7.07
C TRP A 123 -23.21 -6.60 -8.44
N THR A 124 -24.00 -5.62 -8.86
CA THR A 124 -23.77 -4.88 -10.10
C THR A 124 -22.97 -3.60 -9.84
N ILE A 125 -22.16 -3.19 -10.82
CA ILE A 125 -21.40 -1.93 -10.77
C ILE A 125 -21.77 -1.12 -12.00
N GLU A 126 -22.37 0.07 -11.81
CA GLU A 126 -22.85 0.92 -12.91
C GLU A 126 -21.74 1.41 -13.85
N LYS A 127 -20.51 1.57 -13.34
CA LYS A 127 -19.31 1.92 -14.12
C LYS A 127 -18.16 1.00 -13.72
N SER A 128 -17.85 0.02 -14.57
CA SER A 128 -16.68 -0.83 -14.36
C SER A 128 -15.41 -0.07 -14.75
N TRP A 129 -14.73 0.51 -13.75
CA TRP A 129 -13.35 0.94 -13.93
C TRP A 129 -12.46 -0.30 -13.88
N ASN A 130 -12.17 -0.89 -15.05
CA ASN A 130 -11.25 -2.01 -15.11
C ASN A 130 -9.83 -1.50 -14.80
N ARG A 131 -9.28 -1.93 -13.66
CA ARG A 131 -7.93 -1.58 -13.22
C ARG A 131 -6.91 -2.67 -13.55
N ILE A 132 -7.37 -3.77 -14.12
CA ILE A 132 -6.56 -4.93 -14.48
C ILE A 132 -6.04 -4.75 -15.92
N ALA A 133 -4.70 -4.75 -16.04
CA ALA A 133 -3.95 -4.59 -17.29
C ALA A 133 -4.18 -3.30 -18.09
N VAL A 134 -4.02 -2.14 -17.42
CA VAL A 134 -3.56 -0.90 -18.07
C VAL A 134 -2.04 -0.85 -18.09
#